data_AF-A0A7J4LZ99-F1
#
_entry.id   AF-A0A7J4LZ99-F1
#
_cell.length_a   1.000
_cell.length_b   1.000
_cell.length_c   1.000
_cell.angle_alpha   90.00
_cell.angle_beta   90.00
_cell.angle_gamma   90.00
#
_symmetry.space_group_name_H-M   'P 1'
#
loop_
_entity.id
_entity.type
_entity.pdbx_description
1 polymer ?
#
loop_
_entity_poly.entity_id
_entity_poly.type
_entity_poly.pdbx_seq_one_letter_code
_entity_poly.pdbx_strand_id
1 'polypeptide(L)'
;LQHGTILYNLEMAKMFSLLKISKEKISDKLIKSVEDRVTCVSRYSDITIDGLYRELVRAFSDGKDHYIGSYTEAEKVWGEGLESSVYGSDDWNFSR
;
A
#
# COMPACT_ATOMS: atom_id res chain seq x y z
N LEU A 1 10.92 7.10 -9.86
CA LEU A 1 10.02 6.05 -9.34
C LEU A 1 8.84 6.74 -8.66
N GLN A 2 7.61 6.46 -9.08
CA GLN A 2 6.41 6.92 -8.37
C GLN A 2 5.71 5.68 -7.81
N HIS A 3 5.57 5.62 -6.48
CA HIS A 3 4.82 4.57 -5.80
C HIS A 3 3.75 5.20 -4.91
N GLY A 4 2.70 4.44 -4.61
CA GLY A 4 1.59 4.88 -3.78
C GLY A 4 0.72 3.70 -3.35
N THR A 5 -0.32 4.00 -2.58
CA THR A 5 -1.22 3.00 -2.01
C THR A 5 -2.65 3.26 -2.46
N ILE A 6 -3.36 2.21 -2.86
CA ILE A 6 -4.82 2.21 -3.06
C ILE A 6 -5.43 1.40 -1.93
N LEU A 7 -6.39 1.98 -1.22
CA LEU A 7 -7.09 1.30 -0.15
C LEU A 7 -8.18 0.40 -0.75
N TYR A 8 -7.89 -0.88 -0.91
CA TYR A 8 -8.87 -1.85 -1.41
C TYR A 8 -9.93 -2.18 -0.36
N ASN A 9 -9.50 -2.66 0.81
CA ASN A 9 -10.33 -2.95 1.98
C ASN A 9 -9.48 -2.79 3.24
N LEU A 10 -9.92 -1.98 4.20
CA LEU A 10 -9.12 -1.61 5.36
C LEU A 10 -9.97 -1.52 6.63
N GLU A 11 -9.45 -2.07 7.73
CA GLU A 11 -9.98 -1.83 9.06
C GLU A 11 -9.46 -0.48 9.60
N MET A 12 -10.26 0.58 9.42
CA MET A 12 -9.88 1.95 9.76
C MET A 12 -9.46 2.10 11.23
N ALA A 13 -10.19 1.45 12.16
CA ALA A 13 -9.87 1.48 13.58
C ALA A 13 -8.46 0.96 13.89
N LYS A 14 -8.08 -0.16 13.26
CA LYS A 14 -6.75 -0.77 13.42
C LYS A 14 -5.65 0.09 12.79
N MET A 15 -5.89 0.69 11.62
CA MET A 15 -4.92 1.61 11.03
C MET A 15 -4.61 2.77 11.99
N PHE A 16 -5.64 3.40 12.56
CA PHE A 16 -5.44 4.55 13.45
C PHE A 16 -4.83 4.19 14.81
N SER A 17 -5.01 2.95 15.30
CA SER A 17 -4.36 2.52 16.55
C SER A 17 -2.84 2.33 16.39
N LEU A 18 -2.38 2.00 15.18
CA LEU A 18 -0.96 1.79 14.87
C LEU A 18 -0.24 3.08 14.45
N LEU A 19 -0.95 4.00 13.79
CA LEU A 19 -0.36 5.27 13.38
C LEU A 19 -0.18 6.19 14.59
N LYS A 20 1.00 6.80 14.71
CA LYS A 20 1.33 7.75 15.79
C LYS A 20 0.64 9.10 15.54
N ILE A 21 -0.65 9.13 15.81
CA ILE A 21 -1.47 10.34 15.83
C ILE A 21 -1.46 10.84 17.28
N SER A 22 -1.27 12.15 17.49
CA SER A 22 -1.27 12.72 18.86
C SER A 22 -2.57 12.34 19.57
N LYS A 23 -2.53 11.98 20.86
CA LYS A 23 -3.73 11.52 21.61
C LYS A 23 -4.90 12.52 21.54
N GLU A 24 -4.61 13.83 21.48
CA GLU A 24 -5.62 14.89 21.27
C GLU A 24 -6.34 14.82 19.92
N LYS A 25 -5.76 14.14 18.92
CA LYS A 25 -6.32 13.96 17.57
C LYS A 25 -7.08 12.64 17.42
N ILE A 26 -7.12 11.76 18.43
CA ILE A 26 -7.88 10.49 18.41
C ILE A 26 -9.16 10.69 19.24
N SER A 27 -10.01 11.64 18.85
CA SER A 27 -11.38 11.69 19.38
C SER A 27 -12.32 10.98 18.40
N ASP A 28 -13.45 10.43 18.86
CA ASP A 28 -14.46 9.81 17.99
C ASP A 28 -14.94 10.74 16.86
N LYS A 29 -14.89 12.05 17.10
CA LYS A 29 -15.16 13.08 16.08
C LYS A 29 -14.14 13.08 14.94
N LEU A 30 -12.88 12.76 15.21
CA LEU A 30 -11.81 12.76 14.22
C LEU A 30 -11.76 11.44 13.44
N ILE A 31 -12.07 10.30 14.08
CA ILE A 31 -12.26 9.03 13.36
C ILE A 31 -13.38 9.19 12.33
N LYS A 32 -14.54 9.74 12.73
CA LYS A 32 -15.62 10.06 11.79
C LYS A 32 -15.18 11.05 10.71
N SER A 33 -14.47 12.12 11.10
CA SER A 33 -13.96 13.13 10.15
C SER A 33 -12.98 12.57 9.11
N VAL A 34 -12.22 11.52 9.41
CA VAL A 34 -11.31 10.87 8.45
C VAL A 34 -12.02 9.77 7.67
N GLU A 35 -12.95 9.03 8.28
CA GLU A 35 -13.86 8.13 7.54
C GLU A 35 -14.68 8.90 6.48
N ASP A 36 -14.99 10.17 6.72
CA ASP A 36 -15.64 11.05 5.74
C ASP A 36 -14.71 11.43 4.57
N ARG A 37 -13.38 11.30 4.72
CA ARG A 37 -12.37 11.77 3.74
C ARG A 37 -11.57 10.66 3.08
N VAL A 38 -11.56 9.48 3.66
CA VAL A 38 -10.81 8.31 3.20
C VAL A 38 -11.76 7.15 3.09
N THR A 39 -11.70 6.45 1.96
CA THR A 39 -12.62 5.39 1.63
C THR A 39 -11.89 4.20 1.01
N CYS A 40 -12.60 3.09 0.83
CA CYS A 40 -12.06 1.85 0.26
C CYS A 40 -12.78 1.51 -1.04
N VAL A 41 -12.08 0.90 -1.98
CA VAL A 41 -12.67 0.44 -3.26
C VAL A 41 -13.83 -0.53 -3.01
N SER A 42 -13.69 -1.42 -2.03
CA SER A 42 -14.72 -2.39 -1.63
C SER A 42 -16.05 -1.78 -1.19
N ARG A 43 -16.10 -0.46 -0.91
CA ARG A 43 -17.35 0.24 -0.55
C ARG A 43 -18.18 0.66 -1.76
N TYR A 44 -17.58 0.70 -2.96
CA TYR A 44 -18.24 1.18 -4.18
C TYR A 44 -18.31 0.12 -5.28
N SER A 45 -17.66 -1.02 -5.10
CA SER A 45 -17.60 -2.08 -6.09
C SER A 45 -17.36 -3.44 -5.44
N ASP A 46 -18.00 -4.47 -5.99
CA ASP A 46 -17.81 -5.87 -5.62
C ASP A 46 -16.59 -6.51 -6.32
N ILE A 47 -15.75 -5.70 -6.98
CA ILE A 47 -14.54 -6.17 -7.64
C ILE A 47 -13.60 -6.82 -6.63
N THR A 48 -13.01 -7.96 -6.99
CA THR A 48 -11.98 -8.59 -6.16
C THR A 48 -10.67 -7.82 -6.21
N ILE A 49 -9.77 -8.04 -5.23
CA ILE A 49 -8.45 -7.38 -5.23
C ILE A 49 -7.65 -7.71 -6.50
N ASP A 50 -7.72 -8.96 -6.96
CA ASP A 50 -7.08 -9.39 -8.20
C ASP A 50 -7.74 -8.76 -9.43
N GLY A 51 -9.06 -8.57 -9.39
CA GLY A 51 -9.80 -7.85 -10.42
C GLY A 51 -9.36 -6.39 -10.52
N LEU A 52 -9.27 -5.70 -9.38
CA LEU A 52 -8.79 -4.33 -9.30
C LEU A 52 -7.36 -4.23 -9.84
N TYR A 53 -6.48 -5.14 -9.43
CA TYR A 53 -5.10 -5.19 -9.92
C TYR A 53 -5.05 -5.30 -11.45
N ARG A 54 -5.82 -6.23 -12.04
CA ARG A 54 -5.87 -6.41 -13.49
C ARG A 54 -6.35 -5.16 -14.22
N GLU A 55 -7.42 -4.51 -13.74
CA GLU A 55 -7.93 -3.29 -14.37
C GLU A 55 -6.94 -2.13 -14.24
N LEU A 56 -6.22 -2.01 -13.11
CA LEU A 56 -5.16 -1.01 -12.94
C LEU A 56 -4.00 -1.24 -13.91
N VAL A 57 -3.53 -2.48 -14.06
CA VAL A 57 -2.47 -2.82 -15.02
C VAL A 57 -2.95 -2.55 -16.45
N ARG A 58 -4.16 -2.97 -16.79
CA ARG A 58 -4.75 -2.71 -18.11
C ARG A 58 -4.83 -1.22 -18.42
N ALA A 59 -5.40 -0.42 -17.53
CA ALA A 59 -5.55 1.02 -17.72
C ALA A 59 -4.20 1.74 -17.75
N PHE A 60 -3.23 1.29 -16.94
CA PHE A 60 -1.88 1.85 -16.94
C PHE A 60 -1.16 1.58 -18.26
N SER A 61 -1.33 0.38 -18.83
CA SER A 61 -0.62 -0.05 -20.02
C SER A 61 -1.35 0.24 -21.34
N ASP A 62 -2.59 0.74 -21.28
CA ASP A 62 -3.39 1.03 -22.46
C ASP A 62 -2.70 2.05 -23.39
N GLY A 63 -2.70 1.73 -24.70
CA GLY A 63 -2.03 2.53 -25.73
C GLY A 63 -0.50 2.56 -25.66
N LYS A 64 0.15 1.71 -24.83
CA LYS A 64 1.60 1.65 -24.67
C LYS A 64 2.16 0.30 -25.11
N ASP A 65 3.31 0.34 -25.77
CA ASP A 65 4.13 -0.86 -25.98
C ASP A 65 4.70 -1.32 -24.63
N HIS A 66 4.38 -2.54 -24.24
CA HIS A 66 4.76 -3.11 -22.95
C HIS A 66 4.74 -4.63 -23.00
N TYR A 67 5.41 -5.24 -22.04
CA TYR A 67 5.35 -6.68 -21.79
C TYR A 67 5.29 -6.94 -20.28
N ILE A 68 4.75 -8.10 -19.91
CA ILE A 68 4.77 -8.56 -18.53
C ILE A 68 6.08 -9.32 -18.29
N GLY A 69 6.97 -8.70 -17.53
CA GLY A 69 8.23 -9.30 -17.10
C GLY A 69 8.10 -10.09 -15.79
N SER A 70 9.15 -10.83 -15.46
CA SER A 70 9.35 -11.47 -14.16
C SER A 70 10.80 -11.24 -13.72
N TYR A 71 11.05 -11.31 -12.42
CA TYR A 71 12.40 -11.16 -11.88
C TYR A 71 13.27 -12.37 -12.23
N THR A 72 14.49 -12.10 -12.68
CA THR A 72 15.55 -13.09 -12.82
C THR A 72 16.02 -13.60 -11.45
N GLU A 73 16.66 -14.76 -11.41
CA GLU A 73 17.21 -15.29 -10.16
C GLU A 73 18.25 -14.36 -9.53
N ALA A 74 19.06 -13.67 -10.35
CA ALA A 74 20.02 -12.69 -9.86
C ALA A 74 19.35 -11.48 -9.18
N GLU A 75 18.24 -10.98 -9.75
CA GLU A 75 17.46 -9.88 -9.15
C GLU A 75 16.79 -10.29 -7.84
N LYS A 76 16.29 -11.54 -7.76
CA LYS A 76 15.71 -12.09 -6.53
C LYS A 76 16.76 -12.19 -5.41
N VAL A 77 17.91 -12.80 -5.70
CA VAL A 77 19.03 -12.92 -4.75
C VAL A 77 19.49 -11.54 -4.27
N TRP A 78 19.55 -10.57 -5.18
CA TRP A 78 19.88 -9.19 -4.81
C TRP A 78 18.81 -8.55 -3.92
N GLY A 79 17.52 -8.77 -4.23
CA GLY A 79 16.40 -8.32 -3.40
C GLY A 79 16.42 -8.90 -1.99
N GLU A 80 16.67 -10.20 -1.85
CA GLU A 80 16.84 -10.89 -0.56
C GLU A 80 18.04 -10.35 0.23
N GLY A 81 19.12 -10.00 -0.47
CA GLY A 81 20.28 -9.32 0.11
C GLY A 81 19.92 -7.96 0.71
N LEU A 82 19.10 -7.16 0.00
CA LEU A 82 18.62 -5.87 0.50
C LEU A 82 17.62 -6.01 1.64
N GLU A 83 16.74 -7.00 1.59
CA GLU A 83 15.82 -7.30 2.68
C GLU A 83 16.61 -7.61 3.97
N SER A 84 17.58 -8.52 3.91
CA SER A 84 18.31 -8.96 5.10
C SER A 84 19.27 -7.90 5.65
N SER A 85 19.94 -7.14 4.79
CA SER A 85 21.00 -6.19 5.21
C SER A 85 20.51 -4.76 5.44
N VAL A 86 19.40 -4.36 4.83
CA VAL A 86 18.88 -2.98 4.89
C VAL A 86 17.46 -2.98 5.40
N TYR A 87 16.48 -3.38 4.58
CA TYR A 87 15.06 -3.11 4.85
C TYR A 87 14.48 -3.91 6.02
N GLY A 88 15.09 -5.04 6.40
CA GLY A 88 14.75 -5.84 7.55
C GLY A 88 15.51 -5.50 8.82
N SER A 89 16.50 -4.58 8.76
CA SER A 89 17.30 -4.22 9.94
C SER A 89 16.63 -3.16 10.81
N ASP A 90 16.77 -3.29 12.12
CA ASP A 90 16.32 -2.27 13.07
C ASP A 90 17.09 -0.96 12.88
N ASP A 91 18.39 -1.04 12.58
CA ASP A 91 19.22 0.13 12.29
C ASP A 91 18.63 0.98 11.17
N TRP A 92 18.12 0.36 10.10
CA TRP A 92 17.43 1.07 9.03
C TRP A 92 16.04 1.54 9.46
N ASN A 93 15.20 0.63 9.97
CA ASN A 93 13.79 0.91 10.28
C ASN A 93 13.60 1.93 11.42
N PHE A 94 14.60 2.09 12.28
CA PHE A 94 14.64 3.08 13.35
C PHE A 94 15.69 4.17 13.14
N SER A 95 16.38 4.19 11.99
CA SER A 95 17.20 5.35 11.61
C SER A 95 16.28 6.57 11.50
N ARG A 96 16.59 7.60 12.28
CA ARG A 96 15.89 8.88 12.28
C ARG A 96 16.74 9.95 11.63
#